data_AF-A0A4Q5Z2R8-F1
#
_entry.id   AF-A0A4Q5Z2R8-F1
#
_cell.length_a   1.000
_cell.length_b   1.000
_cell.length_c   1.000
_cell.angle_alpha   90.00
_cell.angle_beta   90.00
_cell.angle_gamma   90.00
#
_symmetry.space_group_name_H-M   'P 1'
#
loop_
_entity.id
_entity.type
_entity.pdbx_description
1 polymer ?
#
loop_
_entity_poly.entity_id
_entity_poly.type
_entity_poly.pdbx_seq_one_letter_code
_entity_poly.pdbx_strand_id
1 'polypeptide(L)'
;VMTADSLLGMSAWPYTEDNLENAKHTNKLKDAGYITLNIDLVQMGVGGNDSWSDVAAPLEKYQIKSGNYRYGFSLVPATVTEVEKAAYINQIRRTHNFK
;
A
#
# COMPACT_ATOMS: atom_id res chain seq x y z
N VAL A 1 1.48 -7.08 13.30
CA VAL A 1 1.91 -5.66 13.31
C VAL A 1 2.72 -5.39 12.05
N MET A 2 2.51 -4.23 11.43
CA MET A 2 3.27 -3.78 10.29
C MET A 2 4.00 -2.48 10.64
N THR A 3 5.24 -2.36 10.17
CA THR A 3 6.05 -1.14 10.26
C THR A 3 6.83 -0.96 8.97
N ALA A 4 7.06 0.29 8.55
CA ALA A 4 7.85 0.61 7.36
C ALA A 4 8.88 1.71 7.68
N ASP A 5 9.88 1.82 6.81
CA ASP A 5 10.93 2.86 6.89
C ASP A 5 10.52 4.23 6.38
N SER A 6 9.35 4.30 5.76
CA SER A 6 8.69 5.51 5.31
C SER A 6 7.25 5.55 5.83
N LEU A 7 6.57 6.68 5.61
CA LEU A 7 5.11 6.72 5.69
C LEU A 7 4.51 5.62 4.81
N LEU A 8 3.50 4.96 5.36
CA LEU A 8 2.99 3.69 4.87
C LEU A 8 1.81 3.92 3.93
N GLY A 9 1.97 3.59 2.65
CA GLY A 9 0.87 3.48 1.69
C GLY A 9 0.29 2.07 1.71
N MET A 10 -1.02 1.94 1.98
CA MET A 10 -1.66 0.63 2.06
C MET A 10 -3.11 0.66 1.59
N SER A 11 -3.54 -0.47 1.05
CA SER A 11 -4.95 -0.77 0.81
C SER A 11 -5.21 -2.26 1.07
N ALA A 12 -6.46 -2.58 1.44
CA ALA A 12 -6.90 -3.95 1.65
C ALA A 12 -8.33 -4.11 1.11
N TRP A 13 -8.56 -5.14 0.28
CA TRP A 13 -9.88 -5.41 -0.29
C TRP A 13 -10.17 -6.92 -0.44
N PRO A 14 -11.45 -7.34 -0.39
CA PRO A 14 -11.87 -8.74 -0.45
C PRO A 14 -12.03 -9.27 -1.88
N TYR A 15 -11.38 -8.65 -2.86
CA TYR A 15 -11.48 -8.99 -4.28
C TYR A 15 -10.09 -9.30 -4.84
N THR A 16 -10.03 -10.07 -5.93
CA THR A 16 -8.80 -10.18 -6.73
C THR A 16 -8.61 -8.90 -7.55
N GLU A 17 -7.36 -8.51 -7.81
CA GLU A 17 -7.05 -7.35 -8.67
C GLU A 17 -7.65 -7.52 -10.07
N ASP A 18 -7.53 -8.71 -10.66
CA ASP A 18 -8.14 -9.05 -11.95
C ASP A 18 -9.67 -8.89 -11.95
N ASN A 19 -10.36 -9.27 -10.87
CA ASN A 19 -11.80 -9.04 -10.77
C ASN A 19 -12.14 -7.56 -10.65
N LEU A 20 -11.36 -6.79 -9.89
CA LEU A 20 -11.56 -5.36 -9.71
C LEU A 20 -11.38 -4.60 -11.03
N GLU A 21 -10.38 -4.96 -11.82
CA GLU A 21 -10.09 -4.36 -13.13
C GLU A 21 -11.19 -4.67 -14.17
N ASN A 22 -11.69 -5.91 -14.18
CA ASN A 22 -12.64 -6.35 -15.21
C ASN A 22 -14.12 -6.09 -14.85
N ALA A 23 -14.46 -5.84 -13.58
CA ALA A 23 -15.84 -5.64 -13.15
C ALA A 23 -16.36 -4.25 -13.53
N LYS A 24 -17.17 -4.17 -14.59
CA LYS A 24 -17.80 -2.91 -15.04
C LYS A 24 -18.94 -2.39 -14.14
N HIS A 25 -19.43 -3.21 -13.22
CA HIS A 25 -20.51 -2.87 -12.29
C HIS A 25 -20.25 -3.51 -10.92
N THR A 26 -20.66 -2.84 -9.85
CA THR A 26 -20.40 -3.27 -8.46
C THR A 26 -20.97 -4.66 -8.14
N ASN A 27 -22.10 -5.04 -8.75
CA ASN A 27 -22.69 -6.37 -8.59
C ASN A 27 -21.94 -7.51 -9.30
N LYS A 28 -20.85 -7.19 -10.03
CA LYS A 28 -19.96 -8.17 -10.66
C LYS A 28 -18.69 -8.44 -9.85
N LEU A 29 -18.49 -7.72 -8.75
CA LEU A 29 -17.42 -7.99 -7.80
C LEU A 29 -17.70 -9.33 -7.11
N LYS A 30 -16.66 -10.16 -7.00
CA LYS A 30 -16.71 -11.51 -6.45
C LYS A 30 -15.77 -11.58 -5.26
N ASP A 31 -16.29 -12.02 -4.13
CA ASP A 31 -15.47 -12.34 -2.97
C ASP A 31 -14.38 -13.34 -3.34
N ALA A 32 -13.13 -13.01 -3.03
CA ALA A 32 -11.97 -13.84 -3.36
C ALA A 32 -11.76 -15.02 -2.39
N GLY A 33 -12.43 -15.02 -1.23
CA GLY A 33 -12.16 -15.93 -0.11
C GLY A 33 -10.91 -15.53 0.69
N TYR A 34 -10.29 -14.39 0.38
CA TYR A 34 -9.12 -13.83 1.06
C TYR A 34 -9.05 -12.31 0.86
N ILE A 35 -8.15 -11.66 1.60
CA ILE A 35 -7.87 -10.24 1.47
C ILE A 35 -6.63 -10.04 0.59
N THR A 36 -6.77 -9.26 -0.47
CA THR A 36 -5.63 -8.71 -1.20
C THR A 36 -5.13 -7.48 -0.43
N LEU A 37 -3.85 -7.49 -0.06
CA LEU A 37 -3.18 -6.44 0.70
C LEU A 37 -2.07 -5.83 -0.14
N ASN A 38 -2.15 -4.52 -0.42
CA ASN A 38 -1.08 -3.77 -1.09
C ASN A 38 -0.30 -2.97 -0.04
N ILE A 39 1.02 -2.96 -0.20
CA ILE A 39 1.98 -2.28 0.69
C ILE A 39 2.96 -1.52 -0.21
N ASP A 40 2.75 -0.22 -0.33
CA ASP A 40 3.36 0.59 -1.37
C ASP A 40 4.28 1.66 -0.75
N LEU A 41 5.46 1.85 -1.35
CA LEU A 41 6.32 3.01 -1.06
C LEU A 41 5.62 4.31 -1.47
N VAL A 42 5.07 4.30 -2.69
CA VAL A 42 4.44 5.44 -3.34
C VAL A 42 3.53 4.93 -4.45
N GLN A 43 2.37 5.56 -4.60
CA GLN A 43 1.46 5.36 -5.72
C GLN A 43 1.35 6.66 -6.52
N MET A 44 1.28 6.55 -7.84
CA MET A 44 1.12 7.72 -8.70
C MET A 44 -0.22 8.40 -8.40
N GLY A 45 -0.28 9.72 -8.53
CA GLY A 45 -1.56 10.43 -8.50
C GLY A 45 -2.52 9.89 -9.56
N VAL A 46 -3.82 10.12 -9.37
CA VAL A 46 -4.85 9.68 -10.33
C VAL A 46 -4.95 10.65 -11.52
N GLY A 47 -4.74 11.95 -11.28
CA GLY A 47 -4.97 12.99 -12.28
C GLY A 47 -6.40 13.51 -12.26
N GLY A 48 -6.93 13.92 -13.41
CA GLY A 48 -8.34 14.31 -13.56
C GLY A 48 -8.64 15.81 -13.66
N ASN A 49 -7.70 16.64 -14.15
CA ASN A 49 -8.06 18.01 -14.56
C ASN A 49 -9.11 17.97 -15.68
N ASP A 50 -8.96 17.00 -16.58
CA ASP A 50 -10.01 16.44 -17.42
C ASP A 50 -9.77 14.92 -17.57
N SER A 51 -10.57 14.24 -18.40
CA SER A 51 -10.45 12.79 -18.66
C SER A 51 -10.19 12.43 -20.12
N TRP A 52 -9.80 13.38 -20.96
CA TRP A 52 -9.71 13.18 -22.42
C TRP A 52 -8.51 13.87 -23.09
N SER A 53 -7.66 14.56 -22.34
CA SER A 53 -6.48 15.23 -22.87
C SER A 53 -5.21 14.89 -22.10
N ASP A 54 -4.06 15.36 -22.59
CA ASP A 54 -2.78 15.16 -21.91
C ASP A 54 -2.72 15.86 -20.54
N VAL A 55 -3.54 16.89 -20.30
CA VAL A 55 -3.62 17.53 -18.97
C VAL A 55 -4.44 16.71 -17.96
N ALA A 56 -5.04 15.58 -18.38
CA ALA A 56 -5.66 14.59 -17.50
C ALA A 56 -4.64 13.90 -16.59
N ALA A 57 -3.38 13.81 -17.01
CA ALA A 57 -2.33 13.19 -16.23
C ALA A 57 -2.14 13.88 -14.86
N PRO A 58 -1.62 13.17 -13.85
CA PRO A 58 -1.27 13.77 -12.57
C PRO A 58 -0.30 14.93 -12.75
N LEU A 59 -0.48 16.00 -11.96
CA LEU A 59 0.48 17.10 -11.90
C LEU A 59 1.88 16.56 -11.64
N GLU A 60 2.90 17.23 -12.19
CA GLU A 60 4.29 16.74 -12.16
C GLU A 60 4.77 16.32 -10.76
N LYS A 61 4.42 17.07 -9.71
CA LYS A 61 4.76 16.78 -8.31
C LYS A 61 4.12 15.50 -7.74
N TYR A 62 3.11 14.94 -8.41
CA TYR A 62 2.40 13.70 -8.03
C TYR A 62 2.68 12.54 -9.01
N GLN A 63 3.60 12.73 -9.97
CA GLN A 63 4.08 11.66 -10.83
C GLN A 63 5.26 10.93 -10.17
N ILE A 64 5.32 9.61 -10.35
CA ILE A 64 6.50 8.83 -10.01
C ILE A 64 7.43 8.86 -11.22
N LYS A 65 8.60 9.49 -11.08
CA LYS A 65 9.59 9.61 -12.16
C LYS A 65 10.43 8.33 -12.28
N SER A 66 11.05 8.11 -13.42
CA SER A 66 12.03 7.02 -13.55
C SER A 66 13.23 7.29 -12.63
N GLY A 67 13.64 6.29 -11.87
CA GLY A 67 14.74 6.42 -10.92
C GLY A 67 14.90 5.18 -10.06
N ASN A 68 15.89 5.22 -9.18
CA ASN A 68 16.13 4.16 -8.20
C ASN A 68 15.33 4.45 -6.92
N TYR A 69 14.40 3.56 -6.60
CA TYR A 69 13.60 3.63 -5.37
C TYR A 69 13.97 2.45 -4.47
N ARG A 70 13.94 2.69 -3.17
CA ARG A 70 14.16 1.65 -2.15
C ARG A 70 13.05 1.76 -1.12
N TYR A 71 12.54 0.60 -0.71
CA TYR A 71 11.47 0.51 0.27
C TYR A 71 11.71 -0.69 1.19
N GLY A 72 11.50 -0.50 2.49
CA GLY A 72 11.62 -1.54 3.49
C GLY A 72 10.40 -1.56 4.41
N PHE A 73 9.82 -2.75 4.59
CA PHE A 73 8.77 -2.97 5.58
C PHE A 73 9.00 -4.30 6.31
N SER A 74 8.34 -4.44 7.47
CA SER A 74 8.39 -5.65 8.30
C SER A 74 6.98 -6.10 8.64
N LEU A 75 6.74 -7.39 8.45
CA LEU A 75 5.49 -8.06 8.80
C LEU A 75 5.71 -9.01 9.95
N VAL A 76 4.97 -8.79 11.02
CA VAL A 76 5.04 -9.67 12.19
C VAL A 76 3.65 -10.20 12.52
N PRO A 77 3.45 -11.52 12.43
CA PRO A 77 2.21 -12.15 12.85
C PRO A 77 1.91 -11.76 14.30
N ALA A 78 0.72 -11.22 14.54
CA ALA A 78 0.28 -10.91 15.89
C ALA A 78 -0.48 -12.12 16.44
N THR A 79 0.22 -13.20 16.78
CA THR A 79 -0.25 -14.20 17.76
C THR A 79 0.26 -13.87 19.16
N VAL A 80 0.69 -12.62 19.35
CA VAL A 80 1.39 -12.13 20.53
C VAL A 80 0.46 -11.26 21.35
N THR A 81 0.50 -11.47 22.66
CA THR A 81 -0.17 -10.65 23.66
C THR A 81 0.28 -9.19 23.56
N GLU A 82 -0.51 -8.23 24.08
CA GLU A 82 -0.17 -6.80 24.01
C GLU A 82 1.20 -6.46 24.64
N VAL A 83 1.68 -7.27 25.58
CA VAL A 83 3.01 -7.14 26.21
C VAL A 83 4.14 -7.53 25.24
N GLU A 84 4.00 -8.64 24.55
CA GLU A 84 4.98 -9.13 23.57
C GLU A 84 5.07 -8.21 22.34
N LYS A 85 3.94 -7.64 21.95
CA LYS A 85 3.82 -6.63 20.89
C LYS A 85 4.64 -5.37 21.19
N ALA A 86 4.56 -4.84 22.42
CA ALA A 86 5.31 -3.65 22.81
C ALA A 86 6.83 -3.89 22.86
N ALA A 87 7.26 -5.05 23.38
CA ALA A 87 8.66 -5.45 23.40
C ALA A 87 9.23 -5.59 21.97
N TYR A 88 8.46 -6.20 21.07
CA TYR A 88 8.86 -6.40 19.69
C TYR A 88 8.96 -5.08 18.89
N ILE A 89 7.98 -4.17 19.04
CA ILE A 89 8.03 -2.83 18.41
C ILE A 89 9.28 -2.08 18.87
N ASN A 90 9.63 -2.16 20.14
CA ASN A 90 10.84 -1.52 20.67
C ASN A 90 12.13 -2.18 20.16
N GLN A 91 12.13 -3.49 19.91
CA GLN A 91 13.25 -4.18 19.26
C GLN A 91 13.41 -3.72 17.81
N ILE A 92 12.33 -3.71 17.01
CA ILE A 92 12.36 -3.24 15.62
C ILE A 92 12.96 -1.83 15.53
N ARG A 93 12.48 -0.89 16.36
CA ARG A 93 12.95 0.49 16.41
C ARG A 93 14.43 0.64 16.77
N ARG A 94 15.00 -0.32 17.52
CA ARG A 94 16.42 -0.31 17.92
C ARG A 94 17.33 -0.99 16.89
N THR A 95 16.87 -2.07 16.28
CA THR A 95 17.66 -2.88 15.34
C THR A 95 17.67 -2.29 13.93
N HIS A 96 16.54 -1.73 13.51
CA HIS A 96 16.44 -0.99 12.27
C HIS A 96 16.57 0.48 12.65
N ASN A 97 17.71 1.08 12.30
CA ASN A 97 17.89 2.53 12.32
C ASN A 97 16.89 3.14 11.33
N PHE A 98 15.63 3.25 11.72
CA PHE A 98 14.66 4.12 11.07
C PHE A 98 15.10 5.55 11.40
N LYS A 99 16.09 6.04 10.65
CA LYS A 99 16.43 7.45 10.58
C LYS A 99 15.54 8.12 9.57
#